data_AF-W0GQJ8-F1
#
_entry.id   AF-W0GQJ8-F1
#
_cell.length_a   1.000
_cell.length_b   1.000
_cell.length_c   1.000
_cell.angle_alpha   90.00
_cell.angle_beta   90.00
_cell.angle_gamma   90.00
#
_symmetry.space_group_name_H-M   'P 1'
#
loop_
_entity.id
_entity.type
_entity.pdbx_description
1 polymer ?
#
loop_
_entity_poly.entity_id
_entity_poly.type
_entity_poly.pdbx_seq_one_letter_code
_entity_poly.pdbx_strand_id
1 'polypeptide(L)'
;MEFINNQEGLILIKTLGNDLNVVIKIDKDFIKIKVDVLDSQMTELFQSFYTKTATTYSAQVKTKVNDLINEILEVCFIKTDLQEKLIKYSQETFPTVIEKPWKKWLKYKTIKVAHNNKWYALFINVPYHKLQPNSANTRPAQLKS
;
A
#
# COMPACT_ATOMS: atom_id res chain seq x y z
N MET A 1 18.47 5.80 -8.19
CA MET A 1 17.27 6.18 -8.95
C MET A 1 17.13 7.68 -8.88
N GLU A 2 16.80 8.33 -9.99
CA GLU A 2 16.59 9.78 -10.02
C GLU A 2 15.10 10.07 -10.18
N PHE A 3 14.53 10.81 -9.23
CA PHE A 3 13.13 11.24 -9.26
C PHE A 3 13.04 12.71 -9.64
N ILE A 4 12.06 13.04 -10.47
CA ILE A 4 11.67 14.40 -10.79
C ILE A 4 10.67 14.85 -9.72
N ASN A 5 11.00 15.93 -9.00
CA ASN A 5 10.10 16.53 -8.04
C ASN A 5 9.17 17.53 -8.75
N ASN A 6 7.86 17.40 -8.53
CA ASN A 6 6.87 18.36 -8.95
C ASN A 6 5.98 18.79 -7.76
N GLN A 7 5.10 19.77 -7.95
CA GLN A 7 4.25 20.27 -6.87
C GLN A 7 3.30 19.22 -6.28
N GLU A 8 3.03 18.12 -6.99
CA GLU A 8 2.11 17.04 -6.62
C GLU A 8 2.81 15.80 -6.03
N GLY A 9 4.15 15.73 -6.09
CA GLY A 9 4.93 14.60 -5.60
C GLY A 9 6.20 14.30 -6.42
N LEU A 10 6.58 13.01 -6.46
CA LEU A 10 7.76 12.53 -7.17
C LEU A 10 7.35 11.71 -8.39
N ILE A 11 8.08 11.88 -9.49
CA ILE A 11 7.89 11.13 -10.73
C ILE A 11 9.18 10.43 -11.10
N LEU A 12 9.11 9.12 -11.36
CA LEU A 12 10.17 8.33 -11.98
C LEU A 12 9.69 7.87 -13.35
N ILE A 13 10.51 8.08 -14.37
CA ILE A 13 10.29 7.58 -15.72
C ILE A 13 11.43 6.61 -16.03
N LYS A 14 11.10 5.38 -16.46
CA LYS A 14 12.09 4.36 -16.81
C LYS A 14 11.66 3.62 -18.08
N THR A 15 12.59 3.42 -19.00
CA THR A 15 12.34 2.61 -20.20
C THR A 15 12.37 1.12 -19.85
N LEU A 16 11.35 0.38 -20.27
CA LEU A 16 11.21 -1.08 -20.01
C LEU A 16 11.75 -1.96 -21.15
N GLY A 17 12.09 -1.34 -22.28
CA GLY A 17 12.42 -1.98 -23.56
C GLY A 17 11.19 -2.14 -24.46
N ASN A 18 11.41 -2.51 -25.74
CA ASN A 18 10.36 -2.69 -26.76
C ASN A 18 9.39 -1.51 -26.87
N ASP A 19 9.95 -0.29 -26.91
CA ASP A 19 9.18 0.94 -27.07
C ASP A 19 8.12 1.20 -25.98
N LEU A 20 8.38 0.72 -24.75
CA LEU A 20 7.55 1.01 -23.59
C LEU A 20 8.32 1.75 -22.50
N ASN A 21 7.62 2.67 -21.86
CA ASN A 21 8.07 3.41 -20.70
C ASN A 21 7.14 3.17 -19.52
N VAL A 22 7.69 3.12 -18.31
CA VAL A 22 6.92 3.14 -17.07
C VAL A 22 7.06 4.49 -16.41
N VAL A 23 5.93 5.03 -15.97
CA VAL A 23 5.82 6.26 -15.19
C VAL A 23 5.28 5.91 -13.82
N ILE A 24 6.13 6.08 -12.81
CA ILE A 24 5.77 5.86 -11.41
C ILE A 24 5.61 7.23 -10.76
N LYS A 25 4.44 7.50 -10.21
CA LYS A 25 4.11 8.73 -9.50
C LYS A 25 3.87 8.41 -8.03
N ILE A 26 4.64 9.03 -7.16
CA ILE A 26 4.49 8.96 -5.70
C ILE A 26 3.90 10.28 -5.27
N ASP A 27 2.78 10.26 -4.54
CA ASP A 27 2.16 11.49 -4.05
C ASP A 27 3.05 12.21 -3.02
N LYS A 28 2.80 13.52 -2.86
CA LYS A 28 3.55 14.38 -1.94
C LYS A 28 3.60 13.87 -0.48
N ASP A 29 2.57 13.16 -0.05
CA ASP A 29 2.48 12.59 1.29
C ASP A 29 3.15 11.21 1.41
N PHE A 30 3.62 10.63 0.30
CA PHE A 30 4.26 9.32 0.23
C PHE A 30 3.37 8.15 0.69
N ILE A 31 2.06 8.27 0.47
CA ILE A 31 1.03 7.29 0.87
C ILE A 31 0.54 6.48 -0.34
N LYS A 32 0.58 7.05 -1.54
CA LYS A 32 0.06 6.42 -2.77
C LYS A 32 1.12 6.39 -3.85
N ILE A 33 1.22 5.21 -4.48
CA ILE A 33 2.01 5.00 -5.70
C ILE A 33 1.04 4.72 -6.83
N LYS A 34 1.10 5.52 -7.89
CA LYS A 34 0.42 5.27 -9.16
C LYS A 34 1.44 4.84 -10.20
N VAL A 35 1.08 3.85 -11.01
CA VAL A 35 1.93 3.31 -12.06
C VAL A 35 1.18 3.32 -13.37
N ASP A 36 1.76 3.99 -14.36
CA ASP A 36 1.27 4.01 -15.73
C ASP A 36 2.34 3.43 -16.67
N VAL A 37 1.93 2.61 -17.64
CA VAL A 37 2.81 2.08 -18.70
C VAL A 37 2.38 2.71 -20.01
N LEU A 38 3.30 3.42 -20.65
CA LEU A 38 3.10 4.18 -21.87
C LEU A 38 3.96 3.62 -23.01
N ASP A 39 3.60 4.00 -24.23
CA ASP A 39 4.43 3.81 -25.41
C ASP A 39 5.73 4.66 -25.37
N SER A 40 6.56 4.51 -26.40
CA SER A 40 7.86 5.18 -26.50
C SER A 40 7.73 6.70 -26.56
N GLN A 41 6.64 7.19 -27.16
CA GLN A 41 6.34 8.61 -27.29
C GLN A 41 5.62 9.19 -26.07
N MET A 42 5.31 8.36 -25.06
CA MET A 42 4.62 8.77 -23.84
C MET A 42 3.24 9.37 -24.08
N THR A 43 2.59 8.99 -25.19
CA THR A 43 1.30 9.49 -25.65
C THR A 43 0.15 8.55 -25.35
N GLU A 44 0.38 7.24 -25.35
CA GLU A 44 -0.68 6.23 -25.23
C GLU A 44 -0.41 5.21 -24.13
N LEU A 45 -1.46 4.86 -23.39
CA LEU A 45 -1.39 3.81 -22.37
C LEU A 45 -1.34 2.42 -23.00
N PHE A 46 -0.40 1.59 -22.54
CA PHE A 46 -0.32 0.19 -22.93
C PHE A 46 -1.47 -0.61 -22.28
N GLN A 47 -2.60 -0.70 -22.98
CA GLN A 47 -3.85 -1.26 -22.45
C GLN A 47 -3.71 -2.68 -21.89
N SER A 48 -2.89 -3.54 -22.52
CA SER A 48 -2.69 -4.92 -22.06
C SER A 48 -2.03 -5.04 -20.68
N PHE A 49 -1.44 -3.96 -20.16
CA PHE A 49 -0.99 -3.91 -18.76
C PHE A 49 -2.17 -3.93 -17.77
N TYR A 50 -3.30 -3.34 -18.12
CA TYR A 50 -4.45 -3.17 -17.23
C TYR A 50 -5.48 -4.30 -17.34
N THR A 51 -5.39 -5.15 -18.37
CA THR A 51 -6.29 -6.28 -18.55
C THR A 51 -5.99 -7.41 -17.57
N LYS A 52 -7.06 -8.09 -17.10
CA LYS A 52 -6.93 -9.28 -16.23
C LYS A 52 -6.34 -10.48 -16.98
N THR A 53 -6.74 -10.66 -18.23
CA THR A 53 -6.15 -11.64 -19.14
C THR A 53 -4.77 -11.17 -19.57
N ALA A 54 -3.75 -11.96 -19.26
CA ALA A 54 -2.37 -11.68 -19.62
C ALA A 54 -1.97 -12.50 -20.84
N THR A 55 -1.40 -11.84 -21.85
CA THR A 55 -0.58 -12.52 -22.85
C THR A 55 0.81 -12.74 -22.24
N THR A 56 1.60 -13.64 -22.81
CA THR A 56 2.99 -13.88 -22.35
C THR A 56 3.79 -12.58 -22.27
N TYR A 57 3.58 -11.67 -23.23
CA TYR A 57 4.24 -10.37 -23.25
C TYR A 57 3.77 -9.44 -22.13
N SER A 58 2.45 -9.27 -21.94
CA SER A 58 1.96 -8.38 -20.88
C SER A 58 2.26 -8.92 -19.47
N ALA A 59 2.41 -10.23 -19.32
CA ALA A 59 2.92 -10.84 -18.09
C ALA A 59 4.37 -10.42 -17.81
N GLN A 60 5.26 -10.45 -18.81
CA GLN A 60 6.65 -10.01 -18.64
C GLN A 60 6.76 -8.52 -18.29
N VAL A 61 5.95 -7.67 -18.92
CA VAL A 61 5.88 -6.24 -18.59
C VAL A 61 5.43 -6.05 -17.15
N LYS A 62 4.38 -6.76 -16.70
CA LYS A 62 3.91 -6.72 -15.31
C LYS A 62 4.99 -7.14 -14.32
N THR A 63 5.74 -8.19 -14.62
CA THR A 63 6.85 -8.63 -13.77
C THR A 63 7.91 -7.54 -13.64
N LYS A 64 8.40 -6.99 -14.77
CA LYS A 64 9.40 -5.90 -14.75
C LYS A 64 8.94 -4.68 -13.96
N VAL A 65 7.67 -4.31 -14.10
CA VAL A 65 7.08 -3.18 -13.36
C VAL A 65 7.00 -3.50 -11.87
N ASN A 66 6.57 -4.70 -11.49
CA ASN A 66 6.55 -5.13 -10.09
C ASN A 66 7.94 -5.17 -9.47
N ASP A 67 8.95 -5.66 -10.20
CA ASP A 67 10.34 -5.68 -9.74
C ASP A 67 10.84 -4.25 -9.49
N LEU A 68 10.52 -3.31 -10.39
CA LEU A 68 10.86 -1.89 -10.20
C LEU A 68 10.15 -1.27 -8.99
N ILE A 69 8.88 -1.59 -8.77
CA ILE A 69 8.14 -1.12 -7.57
C ILE A 69 8.78 -1.68 -6.30
N ASN A 70 9.13 -2.97 -6.29
CA ASN A 70 9.78 -3.60 -5.15
C ASN A 70 11.15 -2.97 -4.87
N GLU A 71 11.94 -2.69 -5.92
CA GLU A 71 13.22 -1.99 -5.80
C GLU A 71 13.03 -0.60 -5.15
N ILE A 72 12.00 0.16 -5.58
CA ILE A 72 11.66 1.45 -4.97
C ILE A 72 11.28 1.29 -3.50
N LEU A 73 10.44 0.32 -3.17
CA LEU A 73 10.00 0.07 -1.79
C LEU A 73 11.15 -0.36 -0.88
N GLU A 74 12.14 -1.08 -1.40
CA GLU A 74 13.30 -1.53 -0.63
C GLU A 74 14.35 -0.42 -0.45
N VAL A 75 14.63 0.35 -1.51
CA VAL A 75 15.70 1.37 -1.50
C VAL A 75 15.22 2.71 -0.93
N CYS A 76 13.98 3.11 -1.22
CA CYS A 76 13.48 4.45 -0.92
C CYS A 76 12.57 4.50 0.31
N PHE A 77 12.10 3.36 0.83
CA PHE A 77 11.18 3.31 1.95
C PHE A 77 11.70 2.43 3.08
N ILE A 78 11.44 2.86 4.31
CA ILE A 78 11.70 2.05 5.50
C ILE A 78 10.41 1.34 5.86
N LYS A 79 10.41 0.01 5.73
CA LYS A 79 9.32 -0.82 6.22
C LYS A 79 9.13 -0.58 7.73
N THR A 80 7.98 -0.03 8.08
CA THR A 80 7.61 0.25 9.47
C THR A 80 6.51 -0.72 9.88
N ASP A 81 6.68 -1.38 11.03
CA ASP A 81 5.57 -2.03 11.72
C ASP A 81 4.79 -0.96 12.51
N LEU A 82 3.66 -0.51 11.95
CA LEU A 82 2.81 0.48 12.59
C LEU A 82 2.27 -0.02 13.94
N GLN A 83 1.98 -1.32 14.06
CA GLN A 83 1.52 -1.90 15.32
C GLN A 83 2.61 -1.77 16.39
N GLU A 84 3.87 -2.05 16.04
CA GLU A 84 5.00 -1.90 16.96
C GLU A 84 5.21 -0.44 17.38
N LYS A 85 5.15 0.51 16.44
CA LYS A 85 5.23 1.94 16.77
C LYS A 85 4.13 2.39 17.73
N LEU A 86 2.88 1.99 17.48
CA LEU A 86 1.75 2.34 18.35
C LEU A 86 1.86 1.68 19.73
N ILE A 87 2.36 0.44 19.80
CA ILE A 87 2.64 -0.22 21.07
C ILE A 87 3.70 0.55 21.85
N LYS A 88 4.82 0.89 21.21
CA LYS A 88 5.92 1.64 21.83
C LYS A 88 5.43 2.99 22.36
N TYR A 89 4.70 3.73 21.53
CA TYR A 89 4.07 4.98 21.95
C TYR A 89 3.17 4.81 23.18
N SER A 90 2.37 3.74 23.22
CA SER A 90 1.47 3.46 24.35
C SER A 90 2.23 3.15 25.64
N GLN A 91 3.38 2.48 25.55
CA GLN A 91 4.25 2.16 26.69
C GLN A 91 5.02 3.38 27.20
N GLU A 92 5.45 4.27 26.30
CA GLU A 92 6.15 5.52 26.66
C GLU A 92 5.20 6.57 27.25
N THR A 93 3.96 6.63 26.77
CA THR A 93 2.99 7.67 27.17
C THR A 93 2.19 7.28 28.40
N PHE A 94 1.87 5.99 28.57
CA PHE A 94 0.98 5.51 29.62
C PHE A 94 1.57 4.29 30.34
N PRO A 95 1.32 4.10 31.65
CA PRO A 95 1.68 2.87 32.36
C PRO A 95 0.82 1.72 31.82
N THR A 96 1.38 1.01 30.84
CA THR A 96 0.64 0.13 29.93
C THR A 96 1.09 -1.32 30.04
N VAL A 97 0.11 -2.25 30.00
CA VAL A 97 0.34 -3.69 29.90
C VAL A 97 -0.25 -4.22 28.59
N ILE A 98 0.54 -5.02 27.87
CA ILE A 98 0.11 -5.69 26.63
C ILE A 98 -0.26 -7.13 26.97
N GLU A 99 -1.44 -7.57 26.54
CA GLU A 99 -1.90 -8.95 26.74
C GLU A 99 -2.31 -9.58 25.40
N LYS A 100 -2.17 -10.90 25.30
CA LYS A 100 -2.67 -11.72 24.19
C LYS A 100 -3.72 -12.70 24.72
N PRO A 101 -4.96 -12.25 24.99
CA PRO A 101 -5.93 -13.07 25.71
C PRO A 101 -6.46 -14.23 24.85
N TRP A 102 -6.39 -14.13 23.52
CA TRP A 102 -6.92 -15.15 22.60
C TRP A 102 -5.84 -16.10 22.10
N LYS A 103 -5.83 -17.35 22.61
CA LYS A 103 -4.91 -18.41 22.15
C LYS A 103 -5.01 -18.71 20.65
N LYS A 104 -6.23 -18.64 20.09
CA LYS A 104 -6.49 -18.90 18.66
C LYS A 104 -5.95 -17.78 17.74
N TRP A 105 -5.81 -16.57 18.27
CA TRP A 105 -5.48 -15.38 17.48
C TRP A 105 -4.19 -14.73 17.99
N LEU A 106 -3.05 -15.36 17.69
CA LEU A 106 -1.73 -14.96 18.22
C LEU A 106 -1.29 -13.53 17.87
N LYS A 107 -1.85 -12.96 16.80
CA LYS A 107 -1.57 -11.58 16.37
C LYS A 107 -2.41 -10.54 17.12
N TYR A 108 -3.46 -10.98 17.83
CA TYR A 108 -4.39 -10.07 18.49
C TYR A 108 -3.82 -9.69 19.86
N LYS A 109 -3.86 -8.40 20.17
CA LYS A 109 -3.29 -7.85 21.40
C LYS A 109 -4.26 -6.86 22.00
N THR A 110 -4.43 -6.91 23.30
CA THR A 110 -5.12 -5.86 24.07
C THR A 110 -4.09 -5.00 24.76
N ILE A 111 -4.44 -3.72 24.92
CA ILE A 111 -3.66 -2.78 25.72
C ILE A 111 -4.49 -2.39 26.94
N LYS A 112 -3.89 -2.53 28.12
CA LYS A 112 -4.51 -2.22 29.41
C LYS A 112 -3.74 -1.17 30.18
N VAL A 113 -4.46 -0.42 31.00
CA VAL A 113 -3.84 0.44 32.01
C VAL A 113 -3.35 -0.42 33.18
N ALA A 114 -2.09 -0.26 33.58
CA ALA A 114 -1.44 -1.13 34.58
C ALA A 114 -2.12 -1.11 35.95
N HIS A 115 -2.66 0.03 36.38
CA HIS A 115 -3.17 0.19 37.75
C HIS A 115 -4.62 -0.32 37.97
N ASN A 116 -5.43 -0.44 36.91
CA ASN A 116 -6.83 -0.87 37.04
C ASN A 116 -7.23 -1.98 36.04
N ASN A 117 -6.29 -2.46 35.23
CA ASN A 117 -6.48 -3.50 34.22
C ASN A 117 -7.58 -3.22 33.18
N LYS A 118 -8.04 -1.96 33.04
CA LYS A 118 -9.05 -1.59 32.05
C LYS A 118 -8.42 -1.55 30.66
N TRP A 119 -9.10 -2.17 29.70
CA TRP A 119 -8.71 -2.12 28.29
C TRP A 119 -9.01 -0.74 27.73
N TYR A 120 -8.09 -0.22 26.92
CA TYR A 120 -8.30 1.05 26.21
C TYR A 120 -7.94 0.98 24.73
N ALA A 121 -7.25 -0.08 24.29
CA ALA A 121 -6.98 -0.32 22.88
C ALA A 121 -6.92 -1.81 22.55
N LEU A 122 -7.16 -2.12 21.27
CA LEU A 122 -7.22 -3.47 20.74
C LEU A 122 -6.59 -3.48 19.34
N PHE A 123 -5.61 -4.37 19.13
CA PHE A 123 -5.05 -4.67 17.82
C PHE A 123 -5.59 -6.01 17.33
N ILE A 124 -6.32 -5.98 16.21
CA ILE A 124 -6.92 -7.16 15.59
C ILE A 124 -6.81 -7.09 14.08
N ASN A 125 -6.76 -8.25 13.43
CA ASN A 125 -6.89 -8.34 11.98
C ASN A 125 -8.37 -8.45 11.64
N VAL A 126 -8.91 -7.43 10.97
CA VAL A 126 -10.32 -7.42 10.57
C VAL A 126 -10.41 -7.59 9.07
N PRO A 127 -11.25 -8.52 8.57
CA PRO A 127 -11.55 -8.57 7.14
C PRO A 127 -12.09 -7.23 6.66
N TYR A 128 -11.59 -6.72 5.54
CA TYR A 128 -11.93 -5.37 5.06
C TYR A 128 -13.44 -5.12 4.91
N HIS A 129 -14.20 -6.14 4.48
CA HIS A 129 -15.66 -6.05 4.35
C HIS A 129 -16.40 -5.80 5.68
N LYS A 130 -15.76 -6.04 6.83
CA LYS A 130 -16.31 -5.74 8.17
C LYS A 130 -16.01 -4.32 8.65
N LEU A 131 -15.09 -3.61 7.99
CA LEU A 131 -14.72 -2.23 8.31
C LEU A 131 -15.56 -1.20 7.55
N GLN A 132 -16.31 -1.63 6.53
CA GLN A 132 -17.19 -0.73 5.81
C GLN A 132 -18.40 -0.40 6.71
N PRO A 133 -18.64 0.88 7.04
CA PRO A 133 -19.98 1.28 7.45
C PRO A 133 -20.93 0.84 6.33
N ASN A 134 -22.16 0.44 6.64
CA ASN A 134 -23.18 0.25 5.61
C ASN A 134 -23.48 1.59 4.89
N SER A 135 -22.60 2.02 3.98
CA SER A 135 -22.86 3.03 2.96
C SER A 135 -23.08 2.34 1.62
N ALA A 136 -23.80 1.22 1.65
CA ALA A 136 -24.23 0.45 0.48
C ALA A 136 -25.34 1.17 -0.32
N ASN A 137 -25.24 2.49 -0.49
CA ASN A 137 -26.00 3.29 -1.46
C ASN A 137 -25.14 4.20 -2.33
N THR A 138 -23.83 3.95 -2.42
CA THR A 138 -23.02 4.46 -3.54
C THR A 138 -22.22 3.30 -4.12
N ARG A 139 -22.88 2.56 -5.02
CA ARG A 139 -22.14 1.76 -6.01
C ARG A 139 -21.26 2.75 -6.77
N PRO A 140 -19.93 2.61 -6.82
CA PRO A 140 -19.17 3.27 -7.87
C PRO A 140 -19.74 2.75 -9.18
N ALA A 141 -20.16 3.66 -10.05
CA ALA A 141 -20.67 3.34 -11.37
C ALA A 141 -19.70 2.37 -12.04
N GLN A 142 -20.15 1.13 -12.22
CA GLN A 142 -19.55 0.21 -13.17
C GLN A 142 -19.74 0.87 -14.54
N LEU A 143 -18.68 1.51 -15.06
CA LEU A 143 -18.57 1.76 -16.49
C LEU A 143 -18.57 0.39 -17.15
N LYS A 144 -19.74 0.02 -17.68
CA LYS A 144 -19.89 -1.12 -18.58
C LYS A 144 -19.03 -0.83 -19.81
N SER A 145 -18.07 -1.71 -20.09
CA SER A 145 -17.67 -2.04 -21.45
C SER A 145 -18.53 -3.20 -21.92
#